data_AF-A0A2N5CDV1-F1
#
_entry.id   AF-A0A2N5CDV1-F1
#
_cell.length_a   1.000
_cell.length_b   1.000
_cell.length_c   1.000
_cell.angle_alpha   90.00
_cell.angle_beta   90.00
_cell.angle_gamma   90.00
#
_symmetry.space_group_name_H-M   'P 1'
#
loop_
_entity.id
_entity.type
_entity.pdbx_description
1 polymer ?
#
loop_
_entity_poly.entity_id
_entity_poly.type
_entity_poly.pdbx_seq_one_letter_code
_entity_poly.pdbx_strand_id
1 'polypeptide(L)'
;MRGLDTRAAYAIAKVLLLTERVKAEGTIFGLVSVAACGEGRADFEAGIHEPPIMFRDEPSLRAGWQRGHDLAESAHAQRPLRCRHSI
;
A
#
# COMPACT_ATOMS: atom_id res chain seq x y z
N MET A 1 6.47 12.90 -5.65
CA MET A 1 5.06 12.78 -6.10
C MET A 1 4.49 11.51 -5.47
N ARG A 2 3.34 11.55 -4.80
CA ARG A 2 2.77 10.37 -4.10
C ARG A 2 2.59 9.20 -5.07
N GLY A 3 2.93 7.99 -4.64
CA GLY A 3 2.82 6.75 -5.42
C GLY A 3 3.75 6.60 -6.62
N LEU A 4 4.66 7.54 -6.89
CA LEU A 4 5.54 7.46 -8.08
C LEU A 4 6.51 6.28 -7.99
N ASP A 5 7.17 6.10 -6.84
CA ASP A 5 8.20 5.07 -6.67
C ASP A 5 7.59 3.67 -6.75
N THR A 6 6.46 3.44 -6.08
CA THR A 6 5.71 2.19 -6.18
C THR A 6 5.19 1.93 -7.60
N ARG A 7 4.73 2.97 -8.32
CA ARG A 7 4.29 2.83 -9.72
C ARG A 7 5.46 2.50 -10.65
N ALA A 8 6.64 3.11 -10.43
CA ALA A 8 7.85 2.79 -11.18
C ALA A 8 8.30 1.34 -10.93
N ALA A 9 8.31 0.90 -9.66
CA ALA A 9 8.62 -0.47 -9.30
C ALA A 9 7.63 -1.48 -9.94
N TYR A 10 6.33 -1.15 -9.97
CA TYR A 10 5.31 -1.94 -10.65
C TYR A 10 5.57 -2.05 -12.17
N ALA A 11 5.92 -0.95 -12.82
CA ALA A 11 6.21 -0.95 -14.26
C ALA A 11 7.45 -1.80 -14.56
N ILE A 12 8.51 -1.67 -13.77
CA ILE A 12 9.72 -2.50 -13.89
C ILE A 12 9.38 -3.99 -13.69
N ALA A 13 8.57 -4.31 -12.68
CA ALA A 13 8.10 -5.67 -12.43
C ALA A 13 7.38 -6.28 -13.64
N LYS A 14 6.49 -5.52 -14.28
CA LYS A 14 5.80 -5.94 -15.50
C LYS A 14 6.75 -6.18 -16.67
N VAL A 15 7.73 -5.31 -16.86
CA VAL A 15 8.73 -5.48 -17.93
C VAL A 15 9.56 -6.74 -17.68
N LEU A 16 10.09 -6.90 -16.47
CA LEU A 16 10.90 -8.07 -16.09
C LEU A 16 10.13 -9.38 -16.28
N LEU A 17 8.84 -9.39 -15.95
CA LEU A 17 7.99 -10.55 -16.17
C LEU A 17 7.90 -10.94 -17.66
N LEU A 18 7.82 -9.95 -18.54
CA LEU A 18 7.72 -10.18 -19.98
C LEU A 18 9.06 -10.55 -20.61
N THR A 19 10.17 -10.02 -20.10
CA THR A 19 11.51 -10.19 -20.70
C THR A 19 12.26 -11.40 -20.17
N GLU A 20 12.05 -11.76 -18.91
CA GLU A 20 12.70 -12.90 -18.30
C GLU A 20 11.63 -13.94 -17.93
N ARG A 21 11.83 -15.22 -18.29
CA ARG A 21 11.03 -16.35 -17.78
C ARG A 21 11.28 -16.58 -16.28
N VAL A 22 11.21 -15.52 -15.48
CA VAL A 22 11.40 -15.56 -14.04
C VAL A 22 10.17 -16.25 -13.45
N LYS A 23 10.38 -17.47 -12.94
CA LYS A 23 9.42 -18.24 -12.14
C LYS A 23 8.94 -17.52 -10.85
N ALA A 24 9.33 -16.26 -10.64
CA ALA A 24 9.04 -15.46 -9.46
C ALA A 24 7.92 -14.42 -9.68
N GLU A 25 6.98 -14.68 -10.62
CA GLU A 25 5.75 -13.90 -10.81
C GLU A 25 5.10 -13.50 -9.49
N GLY A 26 4.95 -14.47 -8.56
CA GLY A 26 4.33 -14.22 -7.27
C GLY A 26 5.14 -13.31 -6.34
N THR A 27 6.48 -13.33 -6.43
CA THR A 27 7.35 -12.60 -5.51
C THR A 27 7.41 -11.12 -5.85
N ILE A 28 7.55 -10.77 -7.13
CA ILE A 28 7.73 -9.37 -7.54
C ILE A 28 6.42 -8.59 -7.39
N PHE A 29 5.29 -9.13 -7.85
CA PHE A 29 3.98 -8.48 -7.65
C PHE A 29 3.57 -8.44 -6.17
N GLY A 30 3.97 -9.45 -5.38
CA GLY A 30 3.80 -9.45 -3.94
C GLY A 30 4.52 -8.27 -3.27
N LEU A 31 5.79 -8.04 -3.60
CA LEU A 31 6.57 -6.92 -3.04
C LEU A 31 5.96 -5.56 -3.39
N VAL A 32 5.50 -5.38 -4.62
CA VAL A 32 4.85 -4.14 -5.04
C VAL A 32 3.51 -3.93 -4.34
N SER A 33 2.74 -4.99 -4.11
CA SER A 33 1.50 -4.92 -3.34
C SER A 33 1.75 -4.59 -1.86
N VAL A 34 2.86 -5.06 -1.28
CA VAL A 34 3.29 -4.71 0.09
C VAL A 34 3.71 -3.23 0.16
N ALA A 35 4.43 -2.73 -0.84
CA ALA A 35 4.81 -1.32 -0.91
C ALA A 35 3.57 -0.40 -0.98
N ALA A 36 2.61 -0.72 -1.85
CA ALA A 36 1.35 0.03 -1.93
C ALA A 36 0.58 0.00 -0.59
N CYS A 37 0.57 -1.14 0.11
CA CYS A 37 -0.02 -1.27 1.43
C CYS A 37 0.68 -0.39 2.48
N GLY A 38 2.02 -0.32 2.45
CA GLY A 38 2.79 0.58 3.30
C GLY A 38 2.42 2.06 3.08
N GLU A 39 2.28 2.48 1.81
CA GLU A 39 1.82 3.82 1.47
C GLU A 39 0.40 4.10 1.97
N GLY A 40 -0.52 3.14 1.83
CA GLY A 40 -1.89 3.28 2.34
C GLY A 40 -1.97 3.49 3.84
N ARG A 41 -1.15 2.75 4.59
CA ARG A 41 -1.02 2.95 6.04
C ARG A 41 -0.47 4.34 6.38
N ALA A 42 0.60 4.75 5.72
CA ALA A 42 1.22 6.06 5.97
C ALA A 42 0.28 7.21 5.63
N ASP A 43 -0.50 7.09 4.54
CA ASP A 43 -1.50 8.07 4.14
C ASP A 43 -2.64 8.15 5.18
N PHE A 44 -3.12 7.03 5.72
CA PHE A 44 -4.09 7.05 6.84
C PHE A 44 -3.54 7.82 8.04
N GLU A 45 -2.30 7.51 8.46
CA GLU A 45 -1.64 8.16 9.59
C GLU A 45 -1.45 9.68 9.34
N ALA A 46 -1.37 10.10 8.08
CA ALA A 46 -1.32 11.51 7.66
C ALA A 46 -2.69 12.16 7.44
N GLY A 47 -3.81 11.44 7.67
CA GLY A 47 -5.17 11.95 7.45
C GLY A 47 -5.58 12.06 5.97
N ILE A 48 -4.91 11.32 5.10
CA ILE A 48 -5.18 11.31 3.66
C ILE A 48 -6.05 10.09 3.33
N HIS A 49 -7.21 10.34 2.71
CA HIS A 49 -8.20 9.31 2.40
C HIS A 49 -8.32 8.99 0.91
N GLU A 50 -7.55 9.69 0.07
CA GLU A 50 -7.56 9.47 -1.38
C GLU A 50 -6.28 8.74 -1.83
N PRO A 51 -6.41 7.72 -2.70
CA PRO A 51 -5.25 7.03 -3.24
C PRO A 51 -4.39 7.97 -4.10
N PRO A 52 -3.08 7.73 -4.20
CA PRO A 52 -2.22 8.45 -5.13
C PRO A 52 -2.73 8.42 -6.56
N ILE A 53 -2.64 9.54 -7.28
CA ILE A 53 -3.06 9.63 -8.69
C ILE A 53 -2.34 8.60 -9.58
N MET A 54 -1.11 8.23 -9.20
CA MET A 54 -0.29 7.21 -9.87
C MET A 54 -0.85 5.79 -9.76
N PHE A 55 -1.81 5.55 -8.85
CA PHE A 55 -2.47 4.25 -8.69
C PHE A 55 -3.85 4.23 -9.40
N ARG A 56 -4.26 5.34 -10.03
CA ARG A 56 -5.61 5.49 -10.61
C ARG A 56 -5.87 4.48 -11.71
N ASP A 57 -4.89 4.19 -12.54
CA ASP A 57 -5.00 3.29 -13.69
C ASP A 57 -4.67 1.83 -13.36
N GLU A 58 -4.22 1.53 -12.14
CA GLU A 58 -3.74 0.20 -11.76
C GLU A 58 -4.51 -0.37 -10.55
N PRO A 59 -5.53 -1.22 -10.79
CA PRO A 59 -6.39 -1.75 -9.72
C PRO A 59 -5.64 -2.48 -8.62
N SER A 60 -4.57 -3.21 -8.95
CA SER A 60 -3.76 -3.95 -7.97
C SER A 60 -3.05 -3.02 -6.99
N LEU A 61 -2.51 -1.89 -7.47
CA LEU A 61 -1.88 -0.88 -6.60
C LEU A 61 -2.92 -0.21 -5.70
N ARG A 62 -4.08 0.12 -6.26
CA ARG A 62 -5.18 0.71 -5.50
C ARG A 62 -5.68 -0.23 -4.41
N ALA A 63 -5.85 -1.51 -4.72
CA ALA A 63 -6.28 -2.52 -3.74
C ALA A 63 -5.24 -2.72 -2.64
N GLY A 64 -3.95 -2.71 -2.98
CA GLY A 64 -2.86 -2.75 -2.00
C GLY A 64 -2.90 -1.54 -1.06
N TRP A 65 -3.02 -0.33 -1.62
CA TRP A 65 -3.17 0.91 -0.86
C TRP A 65 -4.39 0.89 0.07
N GLN A 66 -5.57 0.54 -0.44
CA GLN A 66 -6.80 0.50 0.35
C GLN A 66 -6.65 -0.46 1.53
N ARG A 67 -6.06 -1.64 1.31
CA ARG A 67 -5.81 -2.60 2.39
C ARG A 67 -4.93 -2.02 3.50
N GLY A 68 -3.89 -1.28 3.14
CA GLY A 68 -3.02 -0.62 4.11
C GLY A 68 -3.76 0.43 4.94
N HIS A 69 -4.61 1.20 4.27
CA HIS A 69 -5.46 2.21 4.88
C HIS A 69 -6.47 1.59 5.86
N ASP A 70 -7.21 0.55 5.43
CA ASP A 70 -8.19 -0.17 6.24
C ASP A 70 -7.56 -0.86 7.46
N LEU A 71 -6.35 -1.42 7.29
CA LEU A 71 -5.59 -2.03 8.38
C LEU A 71 -5.18 -0.98 9.43
N ALA A 72 -4.75 0.19 8.98
CA ALA A 72 -4.39 1.30 9.85
C ALA A 72 -5.61 1.83 10.62
N GLU A 73 -6.74 1.99 9.92
CA GLU A 73 -8.03 2.37 10.51
C GLU A 73 -8.47 1.36 11.58
N SER A 74 -8.46 0.07 11.25
CA SER A 74 -8.83 -1.01 12.16
C SER A 74 -7.93 -1.04 13.40
N ALA A 75 -6.62 -0.83 13.23
CA ALA A 75 -5.67 -0.76 14.34
C ALA A 75 -5.90 0.48 15.20
N HIS A 76 -6.29 1.61 14.59
CA HIS A 76 -6.65 2.83 15.32
C HIS A 76 -7.93 2.64 16.14
N ALA A 77 -8.94 1.98 15.59
CA ALA A 77 -10.19 1.65 16.29
C ALA A 77 -9.98 0.69 17.47
N GLN A 78 -8.95 -0.17 17.41
CA GLN A 78 -8.61 -1.12 18.46
C GLN A 78 -7.65 -0.57 19.52
N ARG A 79 -7.15 0.67 19.40
CA ARG A 79 -6.38 1.32 20.48
C ARG A 79 -7.30 1.51 21.71
N PRO A 80 -7.11 0.77 22.81
CA PRO A 80 -7.99 0.90 23.97
C PRO A 80 -7.82 2.29 24.60
N LEU A 81 -8.88 2.76 25.27
CA LEU A 81 -8.92 3.89 26.21
C LEU A 81 -7.93 3.73 27.39
N ARG A 82 -6.64 3.50 27.14
CA ARG A 82 -5.59 3.54 28.17
C ARG A 82 -5.27 5.00 28.47
N CYS A 83 -6.15 5.63 29.24
CA CYS A 83 -5.85 6.64 30.28
C CYS A 83 -7.17 7.19 30.84
N ARG A 84 -7.79 6.45 31.77
CA ARG A 84 -8.52 7.06 32.89
C ARG A 84 -7.99 6.45 34.18
N HIS A 85 -6.80 6.90 34.58
CA HIS A 85 -6.45 6.88 35.99
C HIS A 85 -7.12 8.12 36.59
N SER A 86 -8.25 7.91 37.24
CA SER A 86 -8.86 8.90 38.13
C SER A 86 -7.87 9.18 39.26
N ILE A 87 -7.52 10.46 39.46
CA ILE A 87 -7.02 10.98 40.74
C ILE A 87 -8.24 11.41 41.54
#